data_AF-A0A3P9DRW6-F1
#
_entry.id   AF-A0A3P9DRW6-F1
#
_cell.length_a   1.000
_cell.length_b   1.000
_cell.length_c   1.000
_cell.angle_alpha   90.00
_cell.angle_beta   90.00
_cell.angle_gamma   90.00
#
_symmetry.space_group_name_H-M   'P 1'
#
loop_
_entity.id
_entity.type
_entity.pdbx_description
1 polymer ?
#
loop_
_entity_poly.entity_id
_entity_poly.type
_entity_poly.pdbx_seq_one_letter_code
_entity_poly.pdbx_strand_id
1 'polypeptide(L)'
;MKFYCCRGRKQASSSLKVFLKNLTAADFLFCLCLPLRITYYARSSGIIPSLYCSFGASAFFLNMYASIIFMGYIAANRYLKIVNPSGTRVLQTVRTAHIISAVTWVFLLATAISYSNLYLMTQESLTSNSSRCDPLFSESVKLFFKIIQVLSAIIFLLVFISLVFFYYSTSRRVLQSRRNMLVLVSIFCVCFVPYHLVRLPFVFLSNSCSVGRVLYYLKEAAAMVSVFNVCLDPVVYFYLCKTFRAQVRKASRRTNIQQANEESESSREQLDITTSTPNSATVICVKIKKIIYIYHFSM
;
A
#
# COMPACT_ATOMS: atom_id res chain seq x y z
N MET A 1 33.82 12.94 35.86
CA MET A 1 34.05 12.80 34.40
C MET A 1 32.75 13.13 33.69
N LYS A 2 32.66 14.29 33.03
CA LYS A 2 31.45 14.78 32.35
C LYS A 2 31.30 14.05 31.00
N PHE A 3 30.19 13.35 30.79
CA PHE A 3 29.86 12.75 29.50
C PHE A 3 29.44 13.84 28.52
N TYR A 4 30.34 14.14 27.58
CA TYR A 4 30.06 15.05 26.47
C TYR A 4 29.02 14.46 25.52
N CYS A 5 27.97 15.24 25.35
CA CYS A 5 26.89 15.11 24.39
C CYS A 5 27.43 15.04 22.95
N CYS A 6 27.53 13.85 22.36
CA CYS A 6 27.62 13.70 20.91
C CYS A 6 26.22 13.63 20.28
N ARG A 7 25.58 14.81 20.26
CA ARG A 7 24.38 15.10 19.48
C ARG A 7 24.75 15.17 17.99
N GLY A 8 24.43 14.13 17.22
CA GLY A 8 24.27 14.28 15.77
C GLY A 8 24.64 13.08 14.91
N ARG A 9 23.72 12.13 14.70
CA ARG A 9 23.66 11.34 13.46
C ARG A 9 22.21 10.98 13.12
N LYS A 10 21.78 11.37 11.91
CA LYS A 10 20.39 11.51 11.43
C LYS A 10 19.61 10.18 11.39
N GLN A 11 19.08 9.72 12.52
CA GLN A 11 17.99 8.73 12.60
C GLN A 11 16.72 9.32 11.93
N ALA A 12 15.89 8.49 11.28
CA ALA A 12 14.52 8.90 10.94
C ALA A 12 13.83 9.41 12.23
N SER A 13 13.06 10.51 12.17
CA SER A 13 12.38 11.01 13.37
C SER A 13 11.50 9.90 13.91
N SER A 14 11.49 9.71 15.24
CA SER A 14 10.74 8.61 15.83
C SER A 14 9.24 8.70 15.51
N SER A 15 8.71 9.92 15.30
CA SER A 15 7.36 10.18 14.76
C SER A 15 7.14 9.65 13.33
N LEU A 16 8.11 9.80 12.42
CA LEU A 16 8.00 9.33 11.03
C LEU A 16 7.83 7.80 10.98
N LYS A 17 8.54 7.09 11.86
CA LYS A 17 8.42 5.63 11.95
C LYS A 17 7.02 5.19 12.40
N VAL A 18 6.34 5.98 13.23
CA VAL A 18 4.96 5.69 13.66
C VAL A 18 4.02 5.79 12.46
N PHE A 19 4.07 6.86 11.68
CA PHE A 19 3.20 7.01 10.50
C PHE A 19 3.45 5.92 9.45
N LEU A 20 4.72 5.59 9.19
CA LEU A 20 5.08 4.49 8.31
C LEU A 20 4.51 3.14 8.80
N LYS A 21 4.67 2.81 10.08
CA LYS A 21 4.10 1.58 10.66
C LYS A 21 2.58 1.49 10.45
N ASN A 22 1.87 2.61 10.62
CA ASN A 22 0.42 2.63 10.44
C ASN A 22 0.02 2.46 8.96
N LEU A 23 0.79 3.04 8.03
CA LEU A 23 0.60 2.83 6.59
C LEU A 23 0.70 1.33 6.24
N THR A 24 1.77 0.67 6.69
CA THR A 24 1.95 -0.77 6.48
C THR A 24 0.93 -1.63 7.22
N ALA A 25 0.45 -1.18 8.38
CA ALA A 25 -0.63 -1.89 9.08
C ALA A 25 -1.94 -1.86 8.27
N ALA A 26 -2.28 -0.72 7.66
CA ALA A 26 -3.45 -0.63 6.77
C ALA A 26 -3.31 -1.54 5.55
N ASP A 27 -2.15 -1.49 4.88
CA ASP A 27 -1.86 -2.32 3.71
C ASP A 27 -1.90 -3.82 4.05
N PHE A 28 -1.38 -4.21 5.21
CA PHE A 28 -1.44 -5.60 5.68
C PHE A 28 -2.90 -6.05 5.90
N LEU A 29 -3.72 -5.25 6.57
CA LEU A 29 -5.13 -5.55 6.78
C LEU A 29 -5.88 -5.70 5.44
N PHE A 30 -5.56 -4.86 4.45
CA PHE A 30 -6.15 -4.96 3.13
C PHE A 30 -5.69 -6.19 2.35
N CYS A 31 -4.40 -6.55 2.42
CA CYS A 31 -3.87 -7.77 1.84
C CYS A 31 -4.59 -9.03 2.34
N LEU A 32 -4.97 -9.07 3.63
CA LEU A 32 -5.77 -10.17 4.16
C LEU A 32 -7.17 -10.26 3.52
N CYS A 33 -7.72 -9.13 3.05
CA CYS A 33 -9.01 -9.07 2.37
C CYS A 33 -8.91 -9.23 0.83
N LEU A 34 -7.71 -9.22 0.24
CA LEU A 34 -7.53 -9.38 -1.21
C LEU A 34 -7.99 -10.75 -1.76
N PRO A 35 -7.71 -11.89 -1.10
CA PRO A 35 -8.20 -13.19 -1.56
C PRO A 35 -9.73 -13.25 -1.67
N LEU A 36 -10.43 -12.58 -0.76
CA LEU A 36 -11.89 -12.45 -0.82
C LEU A 36 -12.35 -11.68 -2.07
N ARG A 37 -11.61 -10.65 -2.46
CA ARG A 37 -11.87 -9.89 -3.69
C ARG A 37 -11.63 -10.74 -4.95
N ILE A 38 -10.53 -11.48 -4.98
CA ILE A 38 -10.18 -12.35 -6.11
C ILE A 38 -11.24 -13.44 -6.29
N THR A 39 -11.63 -14.09 -5.20
CA THR A 39 -12.66 -15.14 -5.22
C THR A 39 -14.04 -14.59 -5.61
N TYR A 40 -14.36 -13.34 -5.26
CA TYR A 40 -15.58 -12.67 -5.72
C TYR A 40 -15.64 -12.51 -7.25
N TYR A 41 -14.53 -12.15 -7.90
CA TYR A 41 -14.52 -12.08 -9.37
C TYR A 41 -14.47 -13.46 -10.03
N ALA A 42 -13.90 -14.47 -9.36
CA ALA A 42 -13.82 -15.83 -9.88
C ALA A 42 -15.12 -16.63 -9.72
N ARG A 43 -15.93 -16.33 -8.69
CA ARG A 43 -17.14 -17.09 -8.36
C ARG A 43 -18.33 -16.15 -8.13
N SER A 44 -19.36 -16.29 -8.96
CA SER A 44 -20.58 -15.47 -8.91
C SER A 44 -21.65 -15.98 -7.94
N SER A 45 -21.47 -17.15 -7.33
CA SER A 45 -22.46 -17.80 -6.45
C SER A 45 -21.88 -18.26 -5.11
N GLY A 46 -22.67 -18.14 -4.03
CA GLY A 46 -22.33 -18.57 -2.67
C GLY A 46 -22.24 -17.42 -1.67
N ILE A 47 -21.57 -17.65 -0.54
CA ILE A 47 -21.44 -16.68 0.58
C ILE A 47 -20.41 -15.57 0.27
N ILE A 48 -19.51 -15.80 -0.70
CA ILE A 48 -18.39 -14.91 -1.04
C ILE A 48 -18.83 -13.51 -1.51
N PRO A 49 -19.81 -13.33 -2.41
CA PRO A 49 -20.33 -12.01 -2.75
C PRO A 49 -20.83 -11.22 -1.56
N SER A 50 -21.63 -11.81 -0.67
CA SER A 50 -22.12 -11.12 0.54
C SER A 50 -20.97 -10.73 1.47
N LEU A 51 -20.01 -11.63 1.70
CA LEU A 51 -18.82 -11.32 2.50
C LEU A 51 -17.98 -10.19 1.90
N TYR A 52 -17.76 -10.20 0.59
CA TYR A 52 -16.98 -9.16 -0.09
C TYR A 52 -17.71 -7.81 -0.08
N CYS A 53 -19.01 -7.79 -0.39
CA CYS A 53 -19.77 -6.54 -0.40
C CYS A 53 -19.92 -5.94 1.01
N SER A 54 -19.98 -6.77 2.06
CA SER A 54 -20.04 -6.31 3.45
C SER A 54 -18.67 -5.86 3.98
N PHE A 55 -17.63 -6.68 3.85
CA PHE A 55 -16.33 -6.45 4.48
C PHE A 55 -15.24 -5.99 3.50
N GLY A 56 -15.20 -6.57 2.30
CA GLY A 56 -14.18 -6.26 1.30
C GLY A 56 -14.23 -4.81 0.81
N ALA A 57 -15.44 -4.28 0.54
CA ALA A 57 -15.63 -2.88 0.16
C ALA A 57 -15.16 -1.91 1.26
N SER A 58 -15.50 -2.22 2.52
CA SER A 58 -15.05 -1.45 3.69
C SER A 58 -13.54 -1.52 3.91
N ALA A 59 -12.92 -2.68 3.71
CA ALA A 59 -11.47 -2.86 3.81
C ALA A 59 -10.73 -2.04 2.74
N PHE A 60 -11.24 -2.01 1.51
CA PHE A 60 -10.69 -1.16 0.44
C PHE A 60 -10.78 0.32 0.79
N PHE A 61 -11.94 0.78 1.27
CA PHE A 61 -12.13 2.16 1.73
C PHE A 61 -11.14 2.50 2.86
N LEU A 62 -11.09 1.67 3.89
CA LEU A 62 -10.21 1.86 5.04
C LEU A 62 -8.75 1.98 4.59
N ASN A 63 -8.27 1.08 3.72
CA ASN A 63 -6.89 1.11 3.25
C ASN A 63 -6.57 2.39 2.47
N MET A 64 -7.46 2.77 1.56
CA MET A 64 -7.27 3.94 0.71
C MET A 64 -7.20 5.22 1.55
N TYR A 65 -8.12 5.42 2.49
CA TYR A 65 -8.13 6.63 3.31
C TYR A 65 -7.05 6.63 4.40
N ALA A 66 -6.71 5.47 4.98
CA ALA A 66 -5.54 5.35 5.83
C ALA A 66 -4.28 5.77 5.06
N SER A 67 -4.10 5.24 3.85
CA SER A 67 -2.94 5.54 3.00
C SER A 67 -2.85 7.03 2.65
N ILE A 68 -3.95 7.63 2.19
CA ILE A 68 -4.04 9.06 1.89
C ILE A 68 -3.64 9.90 3.11
N ILE A 69 -4.27 9.65 4.27
CA ILE A 69 -4.04 10.45 5.48
C ILE A 69 -2.61 10.27 6.01
N PHE A 70 -2.11 9.04 6.10
CA PHE A 70 -0.76 8.78 6.60
C PHE A 70 0.32 9.31 5.66
N MET A 71 0.14 9.27 4.34
CA MET A 71 1.04 9.96 3.41
C MET A 71 1.06 11.47 3.63
N GLY A 72 -0.09 12.08 3.90
CA GLY A 72 -0.19 13.49 4.30
C GLY A 72 0.62 13.79 5.56
N TYR A 73 0.49 12.97 6.61
CA TYR A 73 1.26 13.12 7.85
C TYR A 73 2.77 12.92 7.65
N ILE A 74 3.15 11.95 6.82
CA ILE A 74 4.55 11.73 6.42
C ILE A 74 5.10 12.99 5.76
N ALA A 75 4.39 13.54 4.77
CA ALA A 75 4.83 14.73 4.04
C ALA A 75 4.91 15.97 4.96
N ALA A 76 3.92 16.19 5.81
CA ALA A 76 3.91 17.27 6.80
C ALA A 76 5.10 17.16 7.77
N ASN A 77 5.34 15.97 8.35
CA ASN A 77 6.47 15.75 9.25
C ASN A 77 7.82 16.03 8.56
N ARG A 78 7.96 15.68 7.27
CA ARG A 78 9.16 15.97 6.47
C ARG A 78 9.31 17.46 6.20
N TYR A 79 8.23 18.15 5.83
CA TYR A 79 8.23 19.59 5.58
C TYR A 79 8.60 20.38 6.85
N LEU A 80 7.99 20.06 7.99
CA LEU A 80 8.26 20.75 9.26
C LEU A 80 9.72 20.62 9.70
N LYS A 81 10.41 19.54 9.34
CA LYS A 81 11.83 19.35 9.64
C LYS A 81 12.75 20.27 8.83
N ILE A 82 12.30 20.74 7.67
CA ILE A 82 13.08 21.60 6.76
C ILE A 82 12.88 23.06 7.14
N VAL A 83 11.63 23.46 7.39
CA VAL A 83 11.28 24.86 7.64
C VAL A 83 11.66 25.32 9.05
N ASN A 84 11.62 24.43 10.04
CA ASN A 84 12.05 24.77 11.39
C ASN A 84 12.88 23.63 12.02
N PRO A 85 14.19 23.58 11.76
CA PRO A 85 15.07 22.52 12.27
C PRO A 85 15.36 22.62 13.77
N SER A 86 15.12 23.78 14.41
CA SER A 86 15.41 24.05 15.83
C SER A 86 14.19 24.12 16.74
N GLY A 87 12.97 24.23 16.20
CA GLY A 87 11.73 24.31 16.98
C GLY A 87 11.23 22.97 17.53
N THR A 88 10.88 22.93 18.82
CA THR A 88 10.16 21.82 19.46
C THR A 88 8.70 21.83 19.03
N ARG A 89 8.36 21.16 17.93
CA ARG A 89 6.96 21.03 17.50
C ARG A 89 6.29 19.77 17.99
N VAL A 90 5.09 19.95 18.55
CA VAL A 90 4.19 18.91 19.04
C VAL A 90 4.00 17.79 18.01
N LEU A 91 3.78 18.12 16.72
CA LEU A 91 3.58 17.13 15.64
C LEU A 91 4.79 16.22 15.36
N GLN A 92 6.01 16.65 15.73
CA GLN A 92 7.21 15.83 15.58
C GLN A 92 7.49 14.95 16.80
N THR A 93 6.69 15.08 17.86
CA THR A 93 6.79 14.23 19.04
C THR A 93 6.17 12.86 18.78
N VAL A 94 6.73 11.84 19.42
CA VAL A 94 6.25 10.46 19.30
C VAL A 94 4.85 10.32 19.90
N ARG A 95 4.58 11.00 21.02
CA ARG A 95 3.27 10.95 21.69
C ARG A 95 2.19 11.49 20.78
N THR A 96 2.38 12.66 20.17
CA THR A 96 1.42 13.23 19.22
C THR A 96 1.22 12.35 18.00
N ALA A 97 2.29 11.74 17.47
CA ALA A 97 2.15 10.83 16.34
C ALA A 97 1.27 9.61 16.68
N HIS A 98 1.39 9.05 17.89
CA HIS A 98 0.50 7.96 18.34
C HIS A 98 -0.93 8.43 18.54
N ILE A 99 -1.14 9.59 19.17
CA ILE A 99 -2.48 10.15 19.40
C ILE A 99 -3.19 10.41 18.08
N ILE A 100 -2.54 11.10 17.13
CA ILE A 100 -3.12 11.39 15.82
C ILE A 100 -3.43 10.09 15.07
N SER A 101 -2.50 9.13 15.07
CA SER A 101 -2.73 7.83 14.42
C SER A 101 -3.93 7.10 15.04
N ALA A 102 -4.04 7.09 16.38
CA ALA A 102 -5.17 6.46 17.07
C ALA A 102 -6.51 7.14 16.71
N VAL A 103 -6.56 8.47 16.70
CA VAL A 103 -7.75 9.23 16.27
C VAL A 103 -8.12 8.91 14.83
N THR A 104 -7.14 8.86 13.92
CA THR A 104 -7.36 8.46 12.52
C THR A 104 -7.95 7.04 12.43
N TRP A 105 -7.40 6.08 13.16
CA TRP A 105 -7.90 4.70 13.18
C TRP A 105 -9.33 4.61 13.69
N VAL A 106 -9.65 5.27 14.81
CA VAL A 106 -11.00 5.28 15.37
C VAL A 106 -11.99 5.85 14.35
N PHE A 107 -11.66 6.97 13.70
CA PHE A 107 -12.51 7.59 12.68
C PHE A 107 -12.72 6.67 11.46
N LEU A 108 -11.66 6.07 10.93
CA LEU A 108 -11.73 5.19 9.76
C LEU A 108 -12.48 3.89 10.06
N LEU A 109 -12.21 3.27 11.21
CA LEU A 109 -12.89 2.05 11.64
C LEU A 109 -14.37 2.30 11.92
N ALA A 110 -14.71 3.41 12.59
CA ALA A 110 -16.10 3.77 12.81
C ALA A 110 -16.87 3.95 11.49
N THR A 111 -16.23 4.62 10.51
CA THR A 111 -16.82 4.82 9.17
C THR A 111 -16.99 3.49 8.42
N ALA A 112 -15.97 2.62 8.46
CA ALA A 112 -16.00 1.31 7.82
C ALA A 112 -17.07 0.38 8.45
N ILE A 113 -17.16 0.35 9.78
CA ILE A 113 -18.16 -0.43 10.52
C ILE A 113 -19.56 0.11 10.24
N SER A 114 -19.75 1.43 10.22
CA SER A 114 -21.03 2.05 9.87
C SER A 114 -21.48 1.67 8.45
N TYR A 115 -20.56 1.69 7.49
CA TYR A 115 -20.82 1.25 6.11
C TYR A 115 -21.27 -0.22 6.06
N SER A 116 -20.50 -1.13 6.68
CA SER A 116 -20.79 -2.57 6.68
C SER A 116 -22.11 -2.91 7.35
N ASN A 117 -22.41 -2.30 8.50
CA ASN A 117 -23.68 -2.52 9.20
C ASN A 117 -24.88 -2.05 8.36
N LEU A 118 -24.77 -0.87 7.74
CA LEU A 118 -25.84 -0.33 6.90
C LEU A 118 -26.09 -1.20 5.66
N TYR A 119 -25.01 -1.75 5.09
CA TYR A 119 -25.09 -2.72 4.00
C TYR A 119 -25.81 -4.00 4.44
N LEU A 120 -25.41 -4.62 5.56
CA LEU A 120 -25.99 -5.86 6.07
C LEU A 120 -27.48 -5.70 6.43
N MET A 121 -27.84 -4.62 7.10
CA MET A 121 -29.24 -4.32 7.46
C MET A 121 -30.14 -4.17 6.22
N THR A 122 -29.60 -3.63 5.12
CA THR A 122 -30.37 -3.48 3.88
C THR A 122 -30.48 -4.80 3.11
N GLN A 123 -29.46 -5.66 3.17
CA GLN A 123 -29.47 -6.96 2.47
C GLN A 123 -30.54 -7.92 3.04
N GLU A 124 -30.69 -7.99 4.36
CA GLU A 124 -31.71 -8.82 5.03
C GLU A 124 -33.14 -8.50 4.55
N SER A 125 -33.41 -7.25 4.18
CA SER A 125 -34.73 -6.81 3.69
C SER A 125 -35.02 -7.15 2.23
N LEU A 126 -34.03 -7.57 1.43
CA LEU A 126 -34.14 -7.71 -0.03
C LEU A 126 -33.64 -9.08 -0.50
N THR A 127 -34.57 -10.00 -0.73
CA THR A 127 -34.38 -11.32 -1.35
C THR A 127 -34.13 -11.26 -2.86
N SER A 128 -33.24 -10.38 -3.33
CA SER A 128 -32.95 -10.24 -4.77
C SER A 128 -31.54 -10.72 -5.13
N ASN A 129 -31.48 -11.67 -6.06
CA ASN A 129 -30.30 -12.22 -6.71
C ASN A 129 -29.59 -11.18 -7.62
N SER A 130 -29.20 -10.04 -7.08
CA SER A 130 -28.30 -9.13 -7.77
C SER A 130 -26.87 -9.69 -7.70
N SER A 131 -26.28 -9.97 -8.85
CA SER A 131 -24.89 -10.44 -9.00
C SER A 131 -23.83 -9.36 -8.71
N ARG A 132 -24.25 -8.18 -8.24
CA ARG A 132 -23.38 -7.02 -7.99
C ARG A 132 -23.62 -6.48 -6.58
N CYS A 133 -22.56 -5.92 -5.98
CA CYS A 133 -22.62 -5.11 -4.76
C CYS A 133 -23.34 -3.76 -5.00
N ASP A 134 -24.51 -3.77 -5.63
CA ASP A 134 -25.42 -2.64 -5.79
C ASP A 134 -26.68 -2.96 -5.00
N PRO A 135 -26.76 -2.58 -3.72
CA PRO A 135 -27.97 -2.74 -2.96
C PRO A 135 -29.04 -1.80 -3.50
N LEU A 136 -30.29 -2.27 -3.51
CA LEU A 136 -31.46 -1.39 -3.61
C LEU A 136 -31.57 -0.62 -2.30
N PHE A 137 -30.74 0.41 -2.15
CA PHE A 137 -30.76 1.28 -0.98
C PHE A 137 -31.98 2.21 -1.01
N SER A 138 -32.56 2.47 0.16
CA SER A 138 -33.45 3.61 0.38
C SER A 138 -32.80 4.92 -0.09
N GLU A 139 -33.59 5.90 -0.51
CA GLU A 139 -33.10 7.23 -0.90
C GLU A 139 -32.28 7.91 0.21
N SER A 140 -32.63 7.70 1.49
CA SER A 140 -31.87 8.22 2.62
C SER A 140 -30.46 7.62 2.71
N VAL A 141 -30.34 6.32 2.43
CA VAL A 141 -29.06 5.60 2.45
C VAL A 141 -28.20 5.97 1.24
N LYS A 142 -28.81 6.14 0.06
CA LYS A 142 -28.11 6.68 -1.12
C LYS A 142 -27.55 8.07 -0.86
N LEU A 143 -28.33 8.95 -0.21
CA LEU A 143 -27.89 10.29 0.16
C LEU A 143 -26.72 10.23 1.16
N PHE A 144 -26.81 9.38 2.18
CA PHE A 144 -25.73 9.18 3.15
C PHE A 144 -24.42 8.72 2.48
N PHE A 145 -24.47 7.74 1.57
CA PHE A 145 -23.30 7.34 0.81
C PHE A 145 -22.76 8.44 -0.08
N LYS A 146 -23.61 9.23 -0.73
CA LYS A 146 -23.18 10.41 -1.50
C LYS A 146 -22.43 11.39 -0.60
N ILE A 147 -22.95 11.71 0.58
CA ILE A 147 -22.30 12.60 1.56
C ILE A 147 -20.92 12.05 1.96
N ILE A 148 -20.82 10.76 2.31
CA ILE A 148 -19.54 10.13 2.63
C ILE A 148 -18.56 10.27 1.48
N GLN A 149 -18.98 10.01 0.23
CA GLN A 149 -18.10 10.12 -0.94
C GLN A 149 -17.64 11.57 -1.18
N VAL A 150 -18.51 12.56 -0.98
CA VAL A 150 -18.13 13.98 -1.08
C VAL A 150 -17.14 14.36 0.02
N LEU A 151 -17.40 14.03 1.28
CA LEU A 151 -16.48 14.27 2.39
C LEU A 151 -15.12 13.61 2.17
N SER A 152 -15.15 12.40 1.63
CA SER A 152 -13.95 11.64 1.30
C SER A 152 -13.14 12.27 0.17
N ALA A 153 -13.82 12.83 -0.85
CA ALA A 153 -13.17 13.61 -1.90
C ALA A 153 -12.56 14.91 -1.35
N ILE A 154 -13.20 15.57 -0.39
CA ILE A 154 -12.64 16.75 0.30
C ILE A 154 -11.35 16.37 1.03
N ILE A 155 -11.35 15.27 1.80
CA ILE A 155 -10.14 14.78 2.49
C ILE A 155 -9.01 14.51 1.48
N PHE A 156 -9.31 13.84 0.37
CA PHE A 156 -8.35 13.58 -0.70
C PHE A 156 -7.78 14.90 -1.27
N LEU A 157 -8.62 15.88 -1.60
CA LEU A 157 -8.19 17.16 -2.14
C LEU A 157 -7.32 17.93 -1.14
N LEU A 158 -7.69 17.98 0.14
CA LEU A 158 -6.91 18.64 1.18
C LEU A 158 -5.51 18.03 1.31
N VAL A 159 -5.40 16.70 1.30
CA VAL A 159 -4.11 16.01 1.34
C VAL A 159 -3.31 16.25 0.06
N PHE A 160 -3.97 16.20 -1.10
CA PHE A 160 -3.33 16.43 -2.39
C PHE A 160 -2.73 17.84 -2.48
N ILE A 161 -3.51 18.86 -2.16
CA ILE A 161 -3.06 20.27 -2.14
C ILE A 161 -1.90 20.43 -1.16
N SER A 162 -2.01 19.83 0.04
CA SER A 162 -0.93 19.87 1.04
C SER A 162 0.36 19.24 0.53
N LEU A 163 0.27 18.07 -0.13
CA LEU A 163 1.40 17.37 -0.73
C LEU A 163 2.09 18.22 -1.80
N VAL A 164 1.31 18.80 -2.71
CA VAL A 164 1.81 19.68 -3.78
C VAL A 164 2.48 20.92 -3.18
N PHE A 165 1.86 21.56 -2.19
CA PHE A 165 2.43 22.69 -1.46
C PHE A 165 3.76 22.35 -0.79
N PHE A 166 3.84 21.20 -0.09
CA PHE A 166 5.07 20.76 0.55
C PHE A 166 6.18 20.45 -0.45
N TYR A 167 5.84 19.85 -1.59
CA TYR A 167 6.77 19.58 -2.69
C TYR A 167 7.38 20.87 -3.24
N TYR A 168 6.56 21.85 -3.63
CA TYR A 168 7.04 23.13 -4.15
C TYR A 168 7.88 23.89 -3.13
N SER A 169 7.44 23.93 -1.88
CA SER A 169 8.15 24.62 -0.80
C SER A 169 9.51 23.99 -0.48
N THR A 170 9.61 22.66 -0.60
CA THR A 170 10.86 21.92 -0.35
C THR A 170 11.81 21.95 -1.53
N SER A 171 11.28 22.00 -2.75
CA SER A 171 12.07 22.09 -3.99
C SER A 171 13.08 23.25 -3.95
N ARG A 172 12.71 24.35 -3.29
CA ARG A 172 13.56 25.56 -3.17
C ARG A 172 14.71 25.44 -2.16
N ARG A 173 14.71 24.44 -1.26
CA ARG A 173 15.63 24.43 -0.09
C ARG A 173 16.61 23.25 -0.04
N VAL A 174 16.20 22.03 -0.40
CA VAL A 174 17.06 20.83 -0.21
C VAL A 174 16.83 19.76 -1.30
N LEU A 175 17.81 19.51 -2.17
CA LEU A 175 17.73 18.57 -3.29
C LEU A 175 17.39 17.12 -2.87
N GLN A 176 17.98 16.63 -1.78
CA GLN A 176 17.69 15.28 -1.28
C GLN A 176 16.27 15.18 -0.67
N SER A 177 15.75 16.25 -0.10
CA SER A 177 14.38 16.26 0.42
C SER A 177 13.34 16.41 -0.69
N ARG A 178 13.70 17.10 -1.80
CA ARG A 178 12.91 17.17 -3.02
C ARG A 178 12.64 15.78 -3.59
N ARG A 179 13.66 14.91 -3.69
CA ARG A 179 13.47 13.52 -4.18
C ARG A 179 12.48 12.74 -3.31
N ASN A 180 12.59 12.84 -1.98
CA ASN A 180 11.69 12.14 -1.07
C ASN A 180 10.23 12.61 -1.19
N MET A 181 10.01 13.92 -1.38
CA MET A 181 8.66 14.46 -1.58
C MET A 181 8.12 14.17 -2.97
N LEU A 182 8.97 14.19 -3.99
CA LEU A 182 8.60 13.81 -5.35
C LEU A 182 8.09 12.36 -5.38
N VAL A 183 8.79 11.43 -4.73
CA VAL A 183 8.33 10.03 -4.62
C VAL A 183 6.94 9.94 -3.97
N LEU A 184 6.72 10.65 -2.85
CA LEU A 184 5.41 10.67 -2.18
C LEU A 184 4.30 11.22 -3.09
N VAL A 185 4.55 12.37 -3.74
CA VAL A 185 3.57 12.99 -4.66
C VAL A 185 3.31 12.08 -5.86
N SER A 186 4.34 11.49 -6.46
CA SER A 186 4.21 10.60 -7.62
C SER A 186 3.38 9.36 -7.28
N ILE A 187 3.66 8.69 -6.16
CA ILE A 187 2.88 7.52 -5.73
C ILE A 187 1.43 7.92 -5.45
N PHE A 188 1.22 9.02 -4.74
CA PHE A 188 -0.12 9.53 -4.45
C PHE A 188 -0.91 9.83 -5.74
N CYS A 189 -0.27 10.50 -6.71
CA CYS A 189 -0.87 10.83 -7.99
C CYS A 189 -1.26 9.58 -8.76
N VAL A 190 -0.32 8.64 -8.93
CA VAL A 190 -0.57 7.43 -9.70
C VAL A 190 -1.67 6.60 -9.06
N CYS A 191 -1.62 6.39 -7.73
CA CYS A 191 -2.53 5.47 -7.07
C CYS A 191 -3.92 6.06 -6.77
N PHE A 192 -4.03 7.33 -6.39
CA PHE A 192 -5.30 7.84 -5.84
C PHE A 192 -6.05 8.83 -6.74
N VAL A 193 -5.35 9.58 -7.59
CA VAL A 193 -5.99 10.57 -8.48
C VAL A 193 -6.93 9.90 -9.48
N PRO A 194 -6.55 8.82 -10.21
CA PRO A 194 -7.44 8.18 -11.18
C PRO A 194 -8.74 7.70 -10.53
N TYR A 195 -8.64 7.14 -9.33
CA TYR A 195 -9.82 6.64 -8.61
C TYR A 195 -10.80 7.78 -8.29
N HIS A 196 -10.32 8.87 -7.69
CA HIS A 196 -11.21 9.98 -7.29
C HIS A 196 -11.77 10.74 -8.51
N LEU A 197 -11.00 10.86 -9.60
CA LEU A 197 -11.47 11.48 -10.84
C LEU A 197 -12.63 10.72 -11.47
N VAL A 198 -12.63 9.39 -11.42
CA VAL A 198 -13.70 8.57 -12.02
C VAL A 198 -14.85 8.32 -11.04
N ARG A 199 -14.55 8.17 -9.74
CA ARG A 199 -15.54 7.84 -8.71
C ARG A 199 -16.59 8.94 -8.55
N LEU A 200 -16.19 10.22 -8.57
CA LEU A 200 -17.14 11.33 -8.43
C LEU A 200 -18.17 11.36 -9.57
N PRO A 201 -17.77 11.40 -10.87
CA PRO A 201 -18.71 11.25 -11.98
C PRO A 201 -19.57 9.99 -11.88
N PHE A 202 -19.01 8.85 -11.49
CA PHE A 202 -19.77 7.61 -11.33
C PHE A 202 -20.90 7.75 -10.30
N VAL A 203 -20.67 8.43 -9.17
CA VAL A 203 -21.69 8.63 -8.13
C VAL A 203 -22.85 9.51 -8.61
N PHE A 204 -22.61 10.47 -9.50
CA PHE A 204 -23.63 11.42 -9.97
C PHE A 204 -24.27 11.04 -11.32
N LEU A 205 -23.55 10.35 -12.20
CA LEU A 205 -23.96 10.10 -13.60
C LEU A 205 -24.26 8.63 -13.91
N SER A 206 -24.09 7.71 -12.95
CA SER A 206 -24.28 6.26 -13.17
C SER A 206 -25.68 5.85 -13.63
N ASN A 207 -26.70 6.66 -13.37
CA ASN A 207 -28.08 6.42 -13.82
C ASN A 207 -28.27 6.56 -15.34
N SER A 208 -27.29 7.11 -16.07
CA SER A 208 -27.36 7.25 -17.52
C SER A 208 -26.95 5.96 -18.22
N CYS A 209 -27.83 5.40 -19.06
CA CYS A 209 -27.66 4.05 -19.66
C CYS A 209 -26.37 3.89 -20.49
N SER A 210 -25.98 4.91 -21.25
CA SER A 210 -24.76 4.87 -22.10
C SER A 210 -23.47 5.17 -21.33
N VAL A 211 -23.52 6.05 -20.34
CA VAL A 211 -22.32 6.55 -19.62
C VAL A 211 -21.99 5.67 -18.40
N GLY A 212 -23.00 5.08 -17.77
CA GLY A 212 -22.85 4.26 -16.57
C GLY A 212 -21.95 3.04 -16.78
N ARG A 213 -22.06 2.36 -17.92
CA ARG A 213 -21.22 1.18 -18.24
C ARG A 213 -19.74 1.55 -18.40
N VAL A 214 -19.46 2.66 -19.10
CA VAL A 214 -18.07 3.14 -19.29
C VAL A 214 -17.47 3.57 -17.96
N LEU A 215 -18.21 4.38 -17.18
CA LEU A 215 -17.74 4.82 -15.86
C LEU A 215 -17.54 3.65 -14.90
N TYR A 216 -18.33 2.57 -15.01
CA TYR A 216 -18.13 1.36 -14.23
C TYR A 216 -16.76 0.72 -14.50
N TYR A 217 -16.43 0.45 -15.77
CA TYR A 217 -15.14 -0.17 -16.12
C TYR A 217 -13.96 0.74 -15.76
N LEU A 218 -14.09 2.05 -16.01
CA LEU A 218 -13.07 3.02 -15.60
C LEU A 218 -12.88 3.04 -14.08
N LYS A 219 -13.97 2.96 -13.30
CA LYS A 219 -13.93 2.91 -11.84
C LYS A 219 -13.22 1.65 -11.34
N GLU A 220 -13.52 0.49 -11.94
CA GLU A 220 -12.85 -0.77 -11.58
C GLU A 220 -11.35 -0.72 -11.91
N ALA A 221 -10.99 -0.24 -13.11
CA ALA A 221 -9.60 -0.07 -13.51
C ALA A 221 -8.86 0.90 -12.56
N ALA A 222 -9.47 2.04 -12.24
CA ALA A 222 -8.90 3.02 -11.33
C ALA A 222 -8.78 2.48 -9.89
N ALA A 223 -9.70 1.60 -9.46
CA ALA A 223 -9.60 0.90 -8.19
C ALA A 223 -8.45 -0.13 -8.19
N MET A 224 -8.16 -0.78 -9.31
CA MET A 224 -6.96 -1.63 -9.43
C MET A 224 -5.69 -0.79 -9.30
N VAL A 225 -5.64 0.36 -9.96
CA VAL A 225 -4.50 1.29 -9.87
C VAL A 225 -4.28 1.76 -8.43
N SER A 226 -5.33 1.99 -7.64
CA SER A 226 -5.17 2.39 -6.24
C SER A 226 -4.66 1.26 -5.34
N VAL A 227 -4.98 0.00 -5.64
CA VAL A 227 -4.45 -1.17 -4.92
C VAL A 227 -2.92 -1.29 -5.07
N PHE A 228 -2.34 -0.86 -6.19
CA PHE A 228 -0.88 -0.86 -6.36
C PHE A 228 -0.13 -0.03 -5.31
N ASN A 229 -0.81 0.87 -4.59
CA ASN A 229 -0.21 1.59 -3.48
C ASN A 229 0.50 0.67 -2.47
N VAL A 230 -0.12 -0.47 -2.17
CA VAL A 230 0.39 -1.50 -1.26
C VAL A 230 1.77 -2.00 -1.68
N CYS A 231 2.01 -2.12 -2.99
CA CYS A 231 3.27 -2.59 -3.54
C CYS A 231 4.35 -1.49 -3.59
N LEU A 232 3.95 -0.21 -3.49
CA LEU A 232 4.84 0.95 -3.59
C LEU A 232 5.31 1.44 -2.21
N ASP A 233 4.71 0.94 -1.14
CA ASP A 233 5.13 1.18 0.24
C ASP A 233 6.63 0.92 0.48
N PRO A 234 7.21 -0.24 0.08
CA PRO A 234 8.66 -0.49 0.22
C PRO A 234 9.55 0.58 -0.43
N VAL A 235 9.09 1.21 -1.52
CA VAL A 235 9.78 2.32 -2.18
C VAL A 235 9.75 3.56 -1.29
N VAL A 236 8.58 3.89 -0.71
CA VAL A 236 8.42 4.96 0.28
C VAL A 236 9.40 4.76 1.46
N TYR A 237 9.48 3.54 1.99
CA TYR A 237 10.42 3.18 3.06
C TYR A 237 11.89 3.34 2.65
N PHE A 238 12.26 2.89 1.46
CA PHE A 238 13.64 2.98 0.96
C PHE A 238 14.14 4.42 0.83
N TYR A 239 13.29 5.32 0.31
CA TYR A 239 13.64 6.73 0.16
C TYR A 239 13.57 7.51 1.49
N LEU A 240 12.67 7.14 2.42
CA LEU A 240 12.48 7.87 3.67
C LEU A 240 13.34 7.39 4.84
N CYS A 241 13.68 6.09 4.90
CA CYS A 241 14.39 5.48 6.02
C CYS A 241 15.81 5.04 5.64
N LYS A 242 16.82 5.79 6.13
CA LYS A 242 18.23 5.46 5.92
C LYS A 242 18.64 4.12 6.52
N THR A 243 18.06 3.75 7.67
CA THR A 243 18.32 2.48 8.35
C THR A 243 17.80 1.31 7.52
N PHE A 244 16.59 1.43 6.97
CA PHE A 244 16.02 0.44 6.07
C PHE A 244 16.87 0.29 4.80
N ARG A 245 17.26 1.42 4.17
CA ARG A 245 18.18 1.42 3.03
C ARG A 245 19.51 0.73 3.34
N ALA A 246 20.06 0.91 4.54
CA ALA A 246 21.29 0.24 4.97
C ALA A 246 21.09 -1.26 5.19
N GLN A 247 19.96 -1.67 5.78
CA GLN A 247 19.59 -3.07 5.97
C GLN A 247 19.40 -3.78 4.63
N VAL A 248 18.64 -3.20 3.69
CA VAL A 248 18.44 -3.75 2.34
C VAL A 248 19.79 -3.91 1.61
N ARG A 249 20.68 -2.92 1.69
CA ARG A 249 22.03 -3.01 1.11
C ARG A 249 22.91 -4.05 1.77
N LYS A 250 22.73 -4.31 3.07
CA LYS A 250 23.45 -5.35 3.79
C LYS A 250 22.92 -6.73 3.41
N ALA A 251 21.60 -6.88 3.28
CA ALA A 251 20.95 -8.10 2.82
C ALA A 251 21.37 -8.43 1.38
N SER A 252 21.26 -7.48 0.45
CA SER A 252 21.68 -7.67 -0.95
C SER A 252 23.18 -7.99 -1.08
N ARG A 253 24.06 -7.39 -0.26
CA ARG A 253 25.47 -7.79 -0.22
C ARG A 253 25.67 -9.21 0.30
N ARG A 254 24.91 -9.64 1.31
CA ARG A 254 24.97 -11.03 1.81
C ARG A 254 24.49 -12.01 0.75
N THR A 255 23.42 -11.71 0.02
CA THR A 255 22.95 -12.53 -1.10
C THR A 255 23.98 -12.63 -2.21
N ASN A 256 24.61 -11.51 -2.61
CA ASN A 256 25.67 -11.53 -3.61
C ASN A 256 26.91 -12.31 -3.15
N ILE A 257 27.27 -12.25 -1.86
CA ILE A 257 28.39 -13.03 -1.30
C ILE A 257 28.03 -14.51 -1.23
N GLN A 258 26.80 -14.87 -0.85
CA GLN A 258 26.33 -16.25 -0.86
C GLN A 258 26.34 -16.83 -2.28
N GLN A 259 25.82 -16.07 -3.25
CA GLN A 259 25.81 -16.48 -4.65
C GLN A 259 27.23 -16.62 -5.24
N ALA A 260 28.16 -15.72 -4.89
CA ALA A 260 29.56 -15.83 -5.29
C ALA A 260 30.30 -17.00 -4.62
N ASN A 261 29.97 -17.31 -3.36
CA ASN A 261 30.53 -18.46 -2.67
C ASN A 261 30.01 -19.77 -3.27
N GLU A 262 28.71 -19.87 -3.57
CA GLU A 262 28.10 -21.02 -4.25
C GLU A 262 28.68 -21.24 -5.66
N GLU A 263 28.94 -20.18 -6.43
CA GLU A 263 29.64 -20.27 -7.74
C GLU A 263 31.10 -20.72 -7.58
N SER A 264 31.79 -20.29 -6.52
CA SER A 264 33.18 -20.69 -6.26
C SER A 264 33.29 -22.15 -5.80
N GLU A 265 32.31 -22.65 -5.04
CA GLU A 265 32.24 -24.02 -4.54
C GLU A 265 31.90 -24.99 -5.69
N SER A 266 30.91 -24.62 -6.52
CA SER A 266 30.60 -25.33 -7.78
C SER A 266 31.80 -25.40 -8.73
N SER A 267 32.62 -24.34 -8.80
CA SER A 267 33.82 -24.32 -9.66
C SER A 267 34.95 -25.20 -9.11
N ARG A 268 35.08 -25.31 -7.79
CA ARG A 268 36.06 -26.22 -7.15
C ARG A 268 35.66 -27.69 -7.30
N GLU A 269 34.38 -28.02 -7.10
CA GLU A 269 33.88 -29.38 -7.35
C GLU A 269 34.09 -29.80 -8.81
N GLN A 270 33.89 -28.88 -9.77
CA GLN A 270 34.11 -29.17 -11.18
C GLN A 270 35.59 -29.31 -11.56
N LEU A 271 36.50 -28.62 -10.85
CA LEU A 271 37.95 -28.79 -11.01
C LEU A 271 38.41 -30.14 -10.43
N ASP A 272 37.91 -30.54 -9.26
CA ASP A 272 38.22 -31.85 -8.64
C ASP A 272 37.70 -33.04 -9.47
N ILE A 273 36.56 -32.87 -10.16
CA ILE A 273 36.04 -33.86 -11.12
C ILE A 273 36.94 -33.95 -12.37
N THR A 274 37.68 -32.90 -12.73
CA THR A 274 38.57 -32.89 -13.92
C THR A 274 39.94 -33.50 -13.60
N THR A 275 40.40 -33.46 -12.35
CA THR A 275 41.65 -34.08 -11.89
C THR A 275 41.52 -35.57 -11.55
N SER A 276 40.32 -36.14 -11.57
CA SER A 276 40.07 -37.58 -11.40
C SER A 276 39.65 -38.19 -12.73
N THR A 277 40.49 -39.09 -13.26
CA THR A 277 40.15 -39.91 -14.44
C THR A 277 38.84 -40.70 -14.23
N PRO A 278 37.99 -40.85 -15.25
CA PRO A 278 36.55 -41.04 -15.07
C PRO A 278 36.15 -42.52 -15.00
N ASN A 279 35.14 -42.84 -14.17
CA ASN A 279 34.29 -44.01 -14.40
C ASN A 279 32.87 -43.52 -14.79
N SER A 280 32.52 -43.78 -16.05
CA SER A 280 31.39 -43.23 -16.82
C SER A 280 29.96 -43.53 -16.32
N ALA A 281 29.78 -44.02 -15.10
CA ALA A 281 28.46 -44.33 -14.54
C ALA A 281 27.87 -43.19 -13.70
N THR A 282 28.70 -42.40 -13.01
CA THR A 282 28.22 -41.39 -12.04
C THR A 282 27.71 -40.11 -12.71
N VAL A 283 28.25 -39.76 -13.89
CA VAL A 283 27.86 -38.57 -14.65
C VAL A 283 26.43 -38.68 -15.21
N ILE A 284 25.97 -39.89 -15.51
CA ILE A 284 24.62 -40.13 -16.04
C ILE A 284 23.56 -39.98 -14.94
N CYS A 285 23.87 -40.38 -13.70
CA CYS A 285 22.93 -40.30 -12.58
C CYS A 285 22.66 -38.84 -12.13
N VAL A 286 23.65 -37.95 -12.27
CA VAL A 286 23.50 -36.51 -11.94
C VAL A 286 22.75 -35.74 -13.04
N LYS A 287 22.93 -36.10 -14.33
CA LYS A 287 22.20 -35.45 -15.43
C LYS A 287 20.70 -35.81 -15.46
N ILE A 288 20.32 -37.03 -15.08
CA ILE A 288 18.90 -37.45 -15.05
C ILE A 288 18.12 -36.75 -13.92
N LYS A 289 18.72 -36.54 -12.73
CA LYS A 289 18.09 -35.78 -11.64
C LYS A 289 17.80 -34.32 -12.02
N LYS A 290 18.67 -33.70 -12.84
CA LYS A 290 18.51 -32.29 -13.27
C LYS A 290 17.42 -32.12 -14.34
N ILE A 291 17.18 -33.13 -15.18
CA ILE A 291 16.11 -33.10 -16.19
C ILE A 291 14.73 -33.33 -15.56
N ILE A 292 14.61 -34.21 -14.57
CA ILE A 292 13.35 -34.45 -13.84
C ILE A 292 12.91 -33.20 -13.04
N TYR A 293 13.87 -32.45 -12.47
CA TYR A 293 13.56 -31.24 -11.72
C TYR A 293 13.09 -30.06 -12.59
N ILE A 294 13.49 -30.02 -13.87
CA ILE A 294 13.06 -28.97 -14.81
C ILE A 294 11.65 -29.24 -15.33
N TYR A 295 11.24 -30.51 -15.51
CA TYR A 295 9.89 -30.85 -15.97
C TYR A 295 8.79 -30.65 -14.91
N HIS A 296 9.11 -30.71 -13.61
CA HIS A 296 8.11 -30.57 -12.54
C HIS A 296 7.77 -29.09 -12.18
N PHE A 297 8.38 -28.11 -12.83
CA PHE A 297 8.13 -26.67 -12.56
C PHE A 297 7.61 -25.90 -13.78
N SER A 298 7.09 -26.59 -14.80
CA SER A 298 6.47 -25.96 -15.97
C SER A 298 5.12 -26.60 -16.37
N MET A 299 4.38 -27.10 -15.38
CA MET A 299 2.94 -27.35 -15.47
C MET A 299 2.22 -26.63 -14.34
#